data_AF-X1LFN0-F1
#
_entry.id   AF-X1LFN0-F1
#
_cell.length_a   1.000
_cell.length_b   1.000
_cell.length_c   1.000
_cell.angle_alpha   90.00
_cell.angle_beta   90.00
_cell.angle_gamma   90.00
#
_symmetry.space_group_name_H-M   'P 1'
#
loop_
_entity.id
_entity.type
_entity.pdbx_description
1 polymer ?
#
loop_
_entity_poly.entity_id
_entity_poly.type
_entity_poly.pdbx_seq_one_letter_code
_entity_poly.pdbx_strand_id
1 'polypeptide(L)'
;MGRLPYISRLKGETLEDYRISREAMKKTKSLPLSENNIQEISGGERQRVFMAKALAQTPQLLLLDEFTSHLDLNFRYEMLNLLKKSLTENSLS
;
A
#
# COMPACT_ATOMS: atom_id res chain seq x y z
N MET A 1 -9.40 -5.39 4.35
CA MET A 1 -8.26 -4.78 3.64
C MET A 1 -6.96 -5.33 4.22
N GLY A 2 -6.84 -6.65 4.32
CA GLY A 2 -5.73 -7.29 5.03
C GLY A 2 -4.84 -8.07 4.10
N ARG A 3 -3.60 -8.20 4.54
CA ARG A 3 -2.57 -9.05 3.94
C ARG A 3 -3.20 -10.43 3.70
N LEU A 4 -3.43 -10.79 2.44
CA LEU A 4 -3.80 -12.16 2.08
C LEU A 4 -2.55 -13.01 2.38
N PRO A 5 -2.54 -13.79 3.47
CA PRO A 5 -1.32 -14.45 3.91
C PRO A 5 -1.09 -15.65 3.00
N TYR A 6 0.13 -15.80 2.52
CA TYR A 6 0.61 -16.99 1.80
C TYR A 6 0.61 -18.27 2.67
N ILE A 7 0.03 -18.26 3.87
CA ILE A 7 0.34 -19.27 4.91
C ILE A 7 -0.88 -20.00 5.51
N SER A 8 -2.10 -19.48 5.47
CA SER A 8 -3.28 -20.32 5.78
C SER A 8 -4.58 -19.57 5.62
N ARG A 9 -5.48 -20.15 4.83
CA ARG A 9 -6.89 -19.75 4.66
C ARG A 9 -7.72 -19.76 5.96
N LEU A 10 -7.10 -20.08 7.11
CA LEU A 10 -7.77 -20.38 8.40
C LEU A 10 -7.28 -19.53 9.59
N LYS A 11 -6.20 -18.76 9.48
CA LYS A 11 -5.76 -17.85 10.55
C LYS A 11 -6.27 -16.45 10.24
N GLY A 12 -7.10 -15.89 11.12
CA GLY A 12 -7.55 -14.49 11.03
C GLY A 12 -6.38 -13.50 11.08
N GLU A 13 -6.65 -12.25 10.72
CA GLU A 13 -5.67 -11.15 10.76
C GLU A 13 -5.08 -11.00 12.17
N THR A 14 -3.76 -10.98 12.28
CA THR A 14 -3.07 -10.75 13.55
C THR A 14 -2.99 -9.25 13.87
N LEU A 15 -2.72 -8.90 15.14
CA LEU A 15 -2.44 -7.51 15.53
C LEU A 15 -1.26 -6.91 14.74
N GLU A 16 -0.30 -7.75 14.37
CA GLU A 16 0.85 -7.35 13.57
C GLU A 16 0.44 -7.02 12.13
N ASP A 17 -0.49 -7.78 11.55
CA ASP A 17 -1.03 -7.49 10.21
C ASP A 17 -1.77 -6.15 10.19
N TYR A 18 -2.53 -5.85 11.24
CA TYR A 18 -3.17 -4.55 11.43
C TYR A 18 -2.15 -3.42 11.53
N ARG A 19 -1.09 -3.60 12.32
CA ARG A 19 -0.03 -2.60 12.48
C ARG A 19 0.66 -2.30 11.15
N ILE A 20 1.05 -3.33 10.42
CA ILE A 20 1.71 -3.20 9.11
C ILE A 20 0.79 -2.51 8.10
N SER A 21 -0.48 -2.91 8.05
CA SER A 21 -1.47 -2.29 7.16
C SER A 21 -1.65 -0.80 7.47
N ARG A 22 -1.78 -0.45 8.75
CA ARG A 22 -1.95 0.93 9.19
C ARG A 22 -0.72 1.80 8.90
N GLU A 23 0.48 1.27 9.11
CA GLU A 23 1.72 1.97 8.76
C GLU A 23 1.86 2.17 7.25
N ALA A 24 1.50 1.17 6.45
CA ALA A 24 1.48 1.32 4.99
C ALA A 24 0.46 2.38 4.53
N MET A 25 -0.73 2.42 5.14
CA MET A 25 -1.74 3.45 4.85
C MET A 25 -1.29 4.86 5.26
N LYS A 26 -0.53 5.01 6.35
CA LYS A 26 0.07 6.30 6.71
C LYS A 26 1.08 6.74 5.65
N LYS A 27 1.99 5.84 5.27
CA LYS A 27 3.03 6.09 4.27
C LYS A 27 2.42 6.57 2.94
N THR A 28 1.32 5.97 2.50
CA THR A 28 0.68 6.32 1.23
C THR A 28 -0.40 7.41 1.34
N LYS A 29 -0.55 8.05 2.51
CA LYS A 29 -1.60 9.06 2.77
C LYS A 29 -3.02 8.55 2.47
N SER A 30 -3.26 7.27 2.72
CA SER A 30 -4.58 6.64 2.56
C SER A 30 -5.26 6.32 3.88
N LEU A 31 -4.64 6.63 5.03
CA LEU A 31 -5.24 6.36 6.34
C LEU A 31 -6.62 7.03 6.53
N PRO A 32 -6.86 8.29 6.11
CA PRO A 32 -8.19 8.90 6.24
C PRO A 32 -9.27 8.17 5.43
N LEU A 33 -8.87 7.42 4.41
CA LEU A 33 -9.78 6.67 3.53
C LEU A 33 -10.21 5.33 4.13
N SER A 34 -9.73 4.97 5.32
CA SER A 34 -10.02 3.66 5.92
C SER A 34 -11.50 3.48 6.27
N GLU A 35 -12.22 4.58 6.46
CA GLU A 35 -13.64 4.60 6.82
C GLU A 35 -14.57 4.80 5.62
N ASN A 36 -14.01 5.15 4.45
CA ASN A 36 -14.79 5.38 3.23
C ASN A 36 -15.09 4.07 2.49
N ASN A 37 -16.20 4.03 1.76
CA ASN A 37 -16.43 2.97 0.80
C ASN A 37 -15.44 3.13 -0.37
N ILE A 38 -14.80 2.03 -0.77
CA ILE A 38 -13.86 2.07 -1.91
C ILE A 38 -14.53 2.52 -3.20
N GLN A 39 -15.84 2.39 -3.36
CA GLN A 39 -16.55 2.87 -4.55
C GLN A 39 -16.71 4.40 -4.58
N GLU A 40 -16.64 5.05 -3.42
CA GLU A 40 -16.88 6.50 -3.27
C GLU A 40 -15.61 7.34 -3.39
N ILE A 41 -14.43 6.72 -3.33
CA ILE A 41 -13.15 7.43 -3.46
C ILE A 41 -12.73 7.63 -4.92
N SER A 42 -12.04 8.75 -5.18
CA SER A 42 -11.49 9.11 -6.49
C SER A 42 -10.48 8.07 -7.01
N GLY A 43 -10.20 8.12 -8.32
CA GLY A 43 -9.20 7.23 -8.93
C GLY A 43 -7.81 7.32 -8.28
N GLY A 44 -7.36 8.54 -7.96
CA GLY A 44 -6.10 8.76 -7.27
C GLY A 44 -6.09 8.25 -5.82
N GLU A 45 -7.19 8.43 -5.08
CA GLU A 45 -7.36 7.87 -3.74
C GLU A 45 -7.33 6.35 -3.75
N ARG A 46 -7.99 5.73 -4.72
CA ARG A 46 -8.00 4.29 -4.92
C ARG A 46 -6.60 3.75 -5.19
N GLN A 47 -5.80 4.45 -6.01
CA GLN A 47 -4.39 4.11 -6.21
C GLN A 47 -3.58 4.20 -4.92
N ARG A 48 -3.80 5.20 -4.06
CA ARG A 48 -3.14 5.30 -2.74
C ARG A 48 -3.45 4.10 -1.85
N VAL A 49 -4.71 3.66 -1.82
CA VAL A 49 -5.13 2.48 -1.05
C VAL A 49 -4.49 1.21 -1.61
N PHE A 50 -4.42 1.05 -2.94
CA PHE A 50 -3.75 -0.10 -3.53
C PHE A 50 -2.24 -0.09 -3.29
N MET A 51 -1.59 1.07 -3.32
CA MET A 51 -0.18 1.19 -2.93
C MET A 51 0.03 0.80 -1.47
N ALA A 52 -0.87 1.21 -0.56
CA ALA A 52 -0.81 0.81 0.84
C ALA A 52 -0.87 -0.71 0.96
N LYS A 53 -1.79 -1.34 0.23
CA LYS A 53 -1.93 -2.80 0.19
C LYS A 53 -0.67 -3.49 -0.35
N ALA A 54 -0.07 -2.96 -1.41
CA ALA A 54 1.16 -3.50 -1.97
C ALA A 54 2.33 -3.40 -0.98
N LEU A 55 2.56 -2.22 -0.38
CA LEU A 55 3.59 -2.02 0.63
C LEU A 55 3.37 -2.86 1.88
N ALA A 56 2.11 -3.00 2.30
CA ALA A 56 1.77 -3.83 3.44
C ALA A 56 2.24 -5.26 3.21
N GLN A 57 2.29 -5.79 1.98
CA GLN A 57 2.80 -7.16 1.73
C GLN A 57 4.31 -7.32 1.85
N THR A 58 5.06 -6.26 2.20
CA THR A 58 6.53 -6.28 2.30
C THR A 58 7.18 -6.96 1.07
N PRO A 59 6.88 -6.48 -0.16
CA PRO A 59 7.34 -7.14 -1.37
C PRO A 59 8.84 -6.95 -1.56
N GLN A 60 9.51 -7.98 -2.07
CA GLN A 60 10.91 -7.88 -2.54
C GLN A 60 10.99 -7.35 -3.98
N LEU A 61 9.93 -7.57 -4.77
CA LEU A 61 9.78 -7.09 -6.14
C LEU A 61 8.38 -6.51 -6.33
N LEU A 62 8.31 -5.33 -6.92
CA LEU A 62 7.05 -4.65 -7.23
C LEU A 62 7.02 -4.32 -8.72
N LEU A 63 6.08 -4.93 -9.44
CA LEU A 63 5.78 -4.61 -10.83
C LEU A 63 4.63 -3.61 -10.87
N LEU A 64 4.85 -2.47 -11.50
CA LEU A 64 3.88 -1.39 -11.61
C LEU A 64 3.60 -1.14 -13.09
N ASP A 65 2.48 -1.63 -13.59
CA ASP A 65 2.01 -1.31 -14.93
C ASP A 65 0.92 -0.23 -14.86
N GLU A 66 1.09 0.85 -15.61
CA GLU A 66 0.18 2.00 -15.70
C GLU A 66 -0.30 2.59 -14.34
N PHE A 67 0.39 2.28 -13.24
CA PHE A 67 -0.10 2.50 -11.88
C PHE A 67 -0.09 3.97 -11.44
N THR A 68 0.40 4.86 -12.29
CA THR A 68 0.60 6.27 -11.98
C THR A 68 -0.24 7.20 -12.85
N SER A 69 -0.93 6.65 -13.85
CA SER A 69 -1.72 7.36 -14.86
C SER A 69 -2.76 8.34 -14.28
N HIS A 70 -3.34 8.02 -13.12
CA HIS A 70 -4.41 8.80 -12.47
C HIS A 70 -3.92 9.62 -11.27
N LEU A 71 -2.61 9.72 -11.04
CA LEU A 71 -2.01 10.55 -9.99
C LEU A 71 -1.48 11.87 -10.58
N ASP A 72 -1.67 12.94 -9.83
CA ASP A 72 -0.95 14.20 -10.03
C ASP A 72 0.56 13.94 -10.10
N LEU A 73 1.27 14.68 -10.96
CA LEU A 73 2.71 14.54 -11.16
C LEU A 73 3.50 14.63 -9.85
N ASN A 74 3.17 15.56 -8.97
CA ASN A 74 3.87 15.73 -7.70
C ASN A 74 3.69 14.50 -6.80
N PHE A 75 2.47 13.97 -6.76
CA PHE A 75 2.15 12.82 -5.95
C PHE A 75 2.78 11.53 -6.52
N ARG A 76 2.85 11.40 -7.85
CA ARG A 76 3.54 10.31 -8.54
C ARG A 76 5.01 10.24 -8.13
N TYR A 77 5.72 11.37 -8.14
CA TYR A 77 7.13 11.43 -7.71
C TYR A 77 7.30 11.06 -6.24
N GLU A 78 6.46 11.60 -5.35
CA GLU A 78 6.48 11.29 -3.92
C GLU A 78 6.31 9.78 -3.69
N MET A 79 5.34 9.17 -4.37
CA MET A 79 5.02 7.76 -4.26
C MET A 79 6.13 6.84 -4.80
N LEU A 80 6.71 7.16 -5.95
CA LEU A 80 7.85 6.40 -6.49
C LEU A 80 9.06 6.44 -5.57
N ASN A 81 9.37 7.62 -4.99
CA ASN A 81 10.45 7.76 -4.02
C ASN A 81 10.20 6.94 -2.75
N LEU A 82 8.96 6.91 -2.27
CA LEU A 82 8.57 6.12 -1.11
C LEU A 82 8.74 4.62 -1.38
N LEU A 83 8.27 4.14 -2.52
CA LEU A 83 8.42 2.73 -2.93
C LEU A 83 9.91 2.36 -3.04
N LYS A 84 10.72 3.20 -3.69
CA LYS A 84 12.17 2.99 -3.81
C LYS A 84 12.83 2.90 -2.43
N LYS A 85 12.52 3.83 -1.52
CA LYS A 85 13.05 3.81 -0.15
C LYS A 85 12.67 2.52 0.58
N SER A 86 11.40 2.12 0.51
CA SER A 86 10.91 0.93 1.19
C SER A 86 11.49 -0.38 0.62
N LEU A 87 11.78 -0.44 -0.68
CA LEU A 87 12.42 -1.60 -1.31
C LEU A 87 13.91 -1.69 -0.94
N THR A 88 14.62 -0.55 -0.92
CA THR A 88 16.03 -0.50 -0.51
C THR A 88 16.21 -0.89 0.96
N GLU A 89 15.36 -0.39 1.86
CA GLU A 89 15.38 -0.74 3.29
C GLU A 89 15.21 -2.26 3.52
N ASN A 90 14.33 -2.90 2.76
CA ASN A 90 14.09 -4.35 2.84
C ASN A 90 15.16 -5.21 2.14
N SER A 91 15.98 -4.62 1.25
CA SER A 91 17.06 -5.35 0.57
C SER A 91 18.37 -5.38 1.37
N LEU A 92 18.46 -4.55 2.42
CA LEU A 92 19.62 -4.39 3.29
C LEU A 92 19.45 -5.06 4.67
N SER A 93 18.35 -5.79 4.88
CA SER A 93 18.08 -6.61 6.07
C SER A 93 18.05 -8.09 5.70
#